data_AF-Q921F5-F1
#
_entry.id   AF-Q921F5-F1
#
_cell.length_a   1.000
_cell.length_b   1.000
_cell.length_c   1.000
_cell.angle_alpha   90.00
_cell.angle_beta   90.00
_cell.angle_gamma   90.00
#
_symmetry.space_group_name_H-M   'P 1'
#
loop_
_entity.id
_entity.type
_entity.pdbx_description
1 polymer ?
#
loop_
_entity_poly.entity_id
_entity_poly.type
_entity_poly.pdbx_seq_one_letter_code
_entity_poly.pdbx_strand_id
1 'polypeptide(L)'
;MMAVTAGADFCYAIEVFKPMAQAAVKIVERNGFSDKIKVINKHSTEVTVGPDGDLPCRANILITELFDTELIGEGALPSYEHAHKHLVQEDCEAVPHRATVYAQLVESRRMWSWNKLFPVRVRTSLGEQVIVPPSELERCPGAPSVCDIQLNQVSPADFTVLSDVLPMFSVDFSKQVSSSAACHSRQFVPLASGQAQVVLSWWDIEMDPEGKIKCTMAPFWAQTDPQELQVRGRS
;
A
#
# COMPACT_ATOMS: atom_id res chain seq x y z
N MET A 1 9.09 -11.59 17.52
CA MET A 1 9.65 -12.95 17.56
C MET A 1 10.79 -13.11 16.56
N MET A 2 10.57 -12.86 15.26
CA MET A 2 11.65 -12.90 14.25
C MET A 2 12.85 -12.00 14.60
N ALA A 3 12.61 -10.77 15.09
CA ALA A 3 13.69 -9.89 15.54
C ALA A 3 14.53 -10.51 16.68
N VAL A 4 13.90 -11.17 17.65
CA VAL A 4 14.62 -11.83 18.76
C VAL A 4 15.45 -13.02 18.25
N THR A 5 14.91 -13.82 17.32
CA THR A 5 15.68 -14.91 16.70
C THR A 5 16.84 -14.40 15.86
N ALA A 6 16.72 -13.19 15.30
CA ALA A 6 17.79 -12.52 14.57
C ALA A 6 18.83 -11.83 15.48
N GLY A 7 18.66 -11.90 16.81
CA GLY A 7 19.62 -11.39 17.78
C GLY A 7 19.24 -10.07 18.45
N ALA A 8 18.01 -9.57 18.29
CA ALA A 8 17.58 -8.38 19.02
C ALA A 8 17.62 -8.60 20.54
N ASP A 9 18.10 -7.59 21.27
CA ASP A 9 18.17 -7.61 22.74
C ASP A 9 16.79 -7.54 23.38
N PHE A 10 15.94 -6.65 22.87
CA PHE A 10 14.57 -6.46 23.35
C PHE A 10 13.67 -5.90 22.23
N CYS A 11 12.37 -6.14 22.29
CA CYS A 11 11.38 -5.62 21.34
C CYS A 11 10.19 -4.99 22.06
N TYR A 12 9.76 -3.81 21.57
CA TYR A 12 8.51 -3.16 21.96
C TYR A 12 7.49 -3.37 20.84
N ALA A 13 6.56 -4.29 21.05
CA ALA A 13 5.52 -4.61 20.07
C ALA A 13 4.24 -3.82 20.41
N ILE A 14 3.84 -2.89 19.55
CA ILE A 14 2.70 -1.99 19.78
C ILE A 14 1.50 -2.49 18.95
N GLU A 15 0.35 -2.65 19.59
CA GLU A 15 -0.88 -3.11 18.95
C GLU A 15 -2.08 -2.36 19.54
N VAL A 16 -2.81 -1.62 18.72
CA VAL A 16 -3.96 -0.82 19.18
C VAL A 16 -5.18 -1.69 19.47
N PHE A 17 -5.39 -2.75 18.70
CA PHE A 17 -6.57 -3.60 18.81
C PHE A 17 -6.42 -4.61 19.96
N LYS A 18 -7.10 -4.31 21.07
CA LYS A 18 -7.00 -5.05 22.34
C LYS A 18 -7.08 -6.59 22.22
N PRO A 19 -7.99 -7.19 21.45
CA PRO A 19 -8.02 -8.64 21.28
C PRO A 19 -6.73 -9.20 20.66
N MET A 20 -6.15 -8.48 19.69
CA MET A 20 -4.89 -8.88 19.05
C MET A 20 -3.69 -8.67 19.96
N ALA A 21 -3.66 -7.60 20.76
CA ALA A 21 -2.61 -7.42 21.77
C ALA A 21 -2.64 -8.56 22.81
N GLN A 22 -3.83 -8.96 23.27
CA GLN A 22 -4.00 -10.09 24.18
C GLN A 22 -3.59 -11.44 23.55
N ALA A 23 -3.87 -11.63 22.27
CA ALA A 23 -3.39 -12.80 21.53
C ALA A 23 -1.86 -12.78 21.42
N ALA A 24 -1.27 -11.64 21.08
CA ALA A 24 0.17 -11.46 20.95
C ALA A 24 0.91 -11.80 22.24
N VAL A 25 0.41 -11.36 23.41
CA VAL A 25 0.98 -11.74 24.72
C VAL A 25 1.03 -13.27 24.88
N LYS A 26 -0.06 -13.97 24.59
CA LYS A 26 -0.13 -15.44 24.71
C LYS A 26 0.78 -16.15 23.72
N ILE A 27 0.90 -15.62 22.50
CA ILE A 27 1.75 -16.18 21.44
C ILE A 27 3.23 -16.00 21.79
N VAL A 28 3.62 -14.82 22.26
CA VAL A 28 5.00 -14.51 22.71
C VAL A 28 5.42 -15.47 23.83
N GLU A 29 4.55 -15.65 24.84
CA GLU A 29 4.78 -16.59 25.94
C GLU A 29 4.90 -18.02 25.46
N ARG A 30 3.96 -18.47 24.62
CA ARG A 30 3.98 -19.83 24.07
C ARG A 30 5.27 -20.15 23.32
N ASN A 31 5.90 -19.16 22.70
CA ASN A 31 7.13 -19.31 21.94
C ASN A 31 8.41 -18.99 22.75
N GLY A 32 8.30 -18.73 24.06
CA GLY A 32 9.45 -18.52 24.94
C GLY A 32 10.17 -17.18 24.75
N PHE A 33 9.47 -16.14 24.29
CA PHE A 33 10.06 -14.82 24.03
C PHE A 33 9.64 -13.73 25.03
N SER A 34 8.92 -14.06 26.10
CA SER A 34 8.38 -13.09 27.07
C SER A 34 9.45 -12.22 27.72
N ASP A 35 10.65 -12.76 27.94
CA ASP A 35 11.76 -12.01 28.55
C ASP A 35 12.32 -10.90 27.65
N LYS A 36 12.02 -10.96 26.34
CA LYS A 36 12.58 -10.04 25.33
C LYS A 36 11.53 -9.27 24.54
N ILE A 37 10.24 -9.47 24.79
CA ILE A 37 9.19 -8.78 24.04
C ILE A 37 8.14 -8.23 25.00
N LYS A 38 8.02 -6.90 25.05
CA LYS A 38 6.91 -6.21 25.72
C LYS A 38 5.83 -5.87 24.69
N VAL A 39 4.63 -6.42 24.88
CA VAL A 39 3.45 -6.04 24.09
C VAL A 39 2.76 -4.84 24.77
N ILE A 40 2.52 -3.78 24.01
CA ILE A 40 1.90 -2.53 24.48
C ILE A 40 0.56 -2.37 23.75
N ASN A 41 -0.54 -2.38 24.50
CA ASN A 41 -1.87 -2.17 23.92
C ASN A 41 -2.23 -0.68 23.89
N LYS A 42 -1.72 0.04 22.89
CA LYS A 42 -1.95 1.46 22.62
C LYS A 42 -1.88 1.72 21.12
N HIS A 43 -2.40 2.86 20.68
CA HIS A 43 -1.99 3.38 19.37
C HIS A 43 -0.54 3.89 19.45
N SER A 44 0.26 3.73 18.39
CA SER A 44 1.69 4.11 18.41
C SER A 44 1.91 5.60 18.69
N THR A 45 0.96 6.46 18.31
CA THR A 45 0.98 7.90 18.59
C THR A 45 0.70 8.27 20.06
N GLU A 46 0.33 7.29 20.89
CA GLU A 46 0.11 7.46 22.34
C GLU A 46 1.26 6.89 23.17
N VAL A 47 2.24 6.25 22.51
CA VAL A 47 3.41 5.64 23.14
C VAL A 47 4.44 6.71 23.45
N THR A 48 5.03 6.66 24.64
CA THR A 48 6.02 7.65 25.09
C THR A 48 7.32 7.01 25.58
N VAL A 49 8.41 7.78 25.50
CA VAL A 49 9.72 7.43 26.05
C VAL A 49 9.94 8.22 27.35
N GLY A 50 10.32 7.54 28.44
CA GLY A 50 10.62 8.21 29.71
C GLY A 50 10.47 7.30 30.93
N PRO A 51 10.75 7.82 32.15
CA PRO A 51 10.69 7.03 33.39
C PRO A 51 9.29 6.46 33.67
N ASP A 52 8.24 7.23 33.35
CA ASP A 52 6.83 6.82 33.45
C ASP A 52 6.25 6.40 32.09
N GLY A 53 7.12 6.25 31.08
CA GLY A 53 6.75 5.96 29.70
C GLY A 53 6.63 4.47 29.41
N ASP A 54 6.27 4.18 28.16
CA ASP A 54 6.16 2.79 27.68
C ASP A 54 7.52 2.20 27.31
N LEU A 55 8.41 3.06 26.80
CA LEU A 55 9.79 2.74 26.40
C LEU A 55 10.78 3.46 27.34
N PRO A 56 11.87 2.78 27.76
CA PRO A 56 12.93 3.41 28.55
C PRO A 56 13.82 4.33 27.72
N CYS A 57 13.94 4.08 26.41
CA CYS A 57 14.74 4.87 25.47
C CYS A 57 14.20 4.69 24.04
N ARG A 58 14.68 5.52 23.12
CA ARG A 58 14.35 5.40 21.68
C ARG A 58 14.95 4.14 21.07
N ALA A 59 14.18 3.44 20.24
CA ALA A 59 14.62 2.26 19.51
C ALA A 59 15.52 2.64 18.32
N ASN A 60 16.35 1.71 17.86
CA ASN A 60 17.26 1.87 16.73
C ASN A 60 16.91 0.98 15.52
N ILE A 61 15.89 0.12 15.65
CA ILE A 61 15.31 -0.67 14.55
C ILE A 61 13.80 -0.47 14.57
N LEU A 62 13.25 0.06 13.48
CA LEU A 62 11.83 0.30 13.26
C LEU A 62 11.26 -0.77 12.34
N ILE A 63 10.33 -1.59 12.84
CA ILE A 63 9.68 -2.64 12.06
C ILE A 63 8.19 -2.37 12.05
N THR A 64 7.60 -2.25 10.86
CA THR A 64 6.13 -2.14 10.73
C THR A 64 5.59 -2.95 9.54
N GLU A 65 4.31 -3.27 9.64
CA GLU A 65 3.48 -3.77 8.55
C GLU A 65 2.13 -3.06 8.76
N LEU A 66 2.02 -1.86 8.17
CA LEU A 66 0.87 -0.94 8.32
C LEU A 66 0.36 -0.52 6.93
N PHE A 67 0.52 -1.41 5.95
CA PHE A 67 0.38 -1.09 4.54
C PHE A 67 -0.86 -1.78 3.98
N ASP A 68 -1.74 -1.00 3.38
CA ASP A 68 -2.90 -1.49 2.67
C ASP A 68 -2.64 -1.53 1.15
N THR A 69 -3.68 -1.80 0.36
CA THR A 69 -3.58 -1.77 -1.10
C THR A 69 -3.11 -0.40 -1.62
N GLU A 70 -3.45 0.70 -0.95
CA GLU A 70 -3.01 2.06 -1.30
C GLU A 70 -1.66 2.46 -0.68
N LEU A 71 -0.96 1.54 0.01
CA LEU A 71 0.25 1.73 0.82
C LEU A 71 0.03 2.59 2.08
N ILE A 72 -0.73 3.69 1.96
CA ILE A 72 -0.84 4.74 2.98
C ILE A 72 -2.24 4.83 3.61
N GLY A 73 -3.21 4.05 3.16
CA GLY A 73 -4.64 4.16 3.53
C GLY A 73 -4.93 3.77 4.98
N GLU A 74 -4.04 2.98 5.60
CA GLU A 74 -4.12 2.59 7.03
C GLU A 74 -3.27 3.47 7.95
N GLY A 75 -2.82 4.64 7.49
CA GLY A 75 -2.13 5.61 8.33
C GLY A 75 -0.64 5.33 8.55
N ALA A 76 0.01 4.69 7.56
CA ALA A 76 1.46 4.48 7.57
C ALA A 76 2.22 5.80 7.76
N LEU A 77 1.94 6.82 6.93
CA LEU A 77 2.67 8.11 6.97
C LEU A 77 2.63 8.81 8.34
N PRO A 78 1.45 9.07 8.96
CA PRO A 78 1.41 9.70 10.28
C PRO A 78 2.03 8.83 11.39
N SER A 79 1.93 7.50 11.29
CA SER A 79 2.55 6.58 12.24
C SER A 79 4.08 6.63 12.18
N TYR A 80 4.66 6.57 10.98
CA TYR A 80 6.10 6.74 10.76
C TYR A 80 6.58 8.14 11.15
N GLU A 81 5.81 9.17 10.81
CA GLU A 81 6.14 10.54 11.17
C GLU A 81 6.27 10.70 12.70
N HIS A 82 5.31 10.18 13.47
CA HIS A 82 5.36 10.17 14.93
C HIS A 82 6.52 9.32 15.47
N ALA A 83 6.73 8.12 14.92
CA ALA A 83 7.80 7.23 15.36
C ALA A 83 9.18 7.90 15.26
N HIS A 84 9.50 8.51 14.13
CA HIS A 84 10.75 9.27 13.95
C HIS A 84 10.88 10.45 14.92
N LYS A 85 9.80 11.21 15.11
CA LYS A 85 9.79 12.35 16.04
C LYS A 85 10.00 11.94 17.50
N HIS A 86 9.49 10.78 17.93
CA HIS A 86 9.36 10.48 19.38
C HIS A 86 9.95 9.15 19.85
N LEU A 87 9.99 8.12 19.00
CA LEU A 87 10.20 6.74 19.42
C LEU A 87 11.50 6.10 18.92
N VAL A 88 12.07 6.59 17.82
CA VAL A 88 13.30 6.03 17.25
C VAL A 88 14.45 7.04 17.22
N GLN A 89 15.67 6.51 17.14
CA GLN A 89 16.91 7.27 17.01
C GLN A 89 17.07 7.79 15.58
N GLU A 90 17.90 8.82 15.40
CA GLU A 90 18.41 9.17 14.08
C GLU A 90 19.23 8.00 13.51
N ASP A 91 19.22 7.85 12.18
CA ASP A 91 19.88 6.75 11.46
C ASP A 91 19.48 5.34 11.96
N CYS A 92 18.23 5.19 12.41
CA CYS A 92 17.68 3.88 12.72
C CYS A 92 17.53 3.01 11.46
N GLU A 93 17.67 1.70 11.64
CA GLU A 93 17.32 0.74 10.61
C GLU A 93 15.81 0.63 10.49
N ALA A 94 15.28 0.49 9.28
CA ALA A 94 13.85 0.31 9.05
C ALA A 94 13.59 -0.96 8.23
N VAL A 95 12.58 -1.73 8.63
CA VAL A 95 12.07 -2.88 7.88
C VAL A 95 10.55 -2.73 7.72
N PRO A 96 10.04 -2.45 6.51
CA PRO A 96 10.81 -2.22 5.28
C PRO A 96 11.66 -0.94 5.34
N HIS A 97 12.72 -0.90 4.53
CA HIS A 97 13.61 0.27 4.43
C HIS A 97 12.99 1.37 3.58
N ARG A 98 12.32 0.99 2.48
CA ARG A 98 11.67 1.92 1.55
C ARG A 98 10.47 1.29 0.87
N ALA A 99 9.48 2.09 0.51
CA ALA A 99 8.40 1.73 -0.42
C ALA A 99 8.49 2.56 -1.70
N THR A 100 8.04 2.03 -2.83
CA THR A 100 7.81 2.79 -4.07
C THR A 100 6.40 2.52 -4.61
N VAL A 101 5.66 3.59 -4.90
CA VAL A 101 4.35 3.52 -5.57
C VAL A 101 4.55 3.69 -7.07
N TYR A 102 3.94 2.79 -7.83
CA TYR A 102 3.98 2.74 -9.29
C TYR A 102 2.61 3.03 -9.88
N ALA A 103 2.61 3.62 -11.07
CA ALA A 103 1.40 3.84 -11.85
C ALA A 103 1.58 3.43 -13.31
N GLN A 104 0.51 2.95 -13.93
CA GLN A 104 0.47 2.66 -15.36
C GLN A 104 -0.83 3.15 -15.96
N LEU A 105 -0.73 3.98 -17.00
CA LEU A 105 -1.88 4.53 -17.71
C LEU A 105 -2.40 3.53 -18.74
N VAL A 106 -3.72 3.31 -18.75
CA VAL A 106 -4.39 2.41 -19.70
C VAL A 106 -5.67 3.01 -20.27
N GLU A 107 -6.01 2.60 -21.49
CA GLU A 107 -7.38 2.67 -22.00
C GLU A 107 -8.10 1.37 -21.62
N SER A 108 -9.29 1.44 -21.03
CA SER A 108 -10.08 0.24 -20.72
C SER A 108 -11.57 0.57 -20.68
N ARG A 109 -12.30 0.15 -21.72
CA ARG A 109 -13.76 0.30 -21.73
C ARG A 109 -14.42 -0.42 -20.55
N ARG A 110 -13.90 -1.59 -20.17
CA ARG A 110 -14.42 -2.40 -19.05
C ARG A 110 -14.28 -1.66 -17.73
N MET A 111 -13.09 -1.22 -17.37
CA MET A 111 -12.87 -0.52 -16.09
C MET A 111 -13.47 0.89 -16.10
N TRP A 112 -13.44 1.59 -17.22
CA TRP A 112 -14.07 2.91 -17.34
C TRP A 112 -15.59 2.88 -17.14
N SER A 113 -16.24 1.75 -17.45
CA SER A 113 -17.67 1.54 -17.19
C SER A 113 -18.05 1.52 -15.70
N TRP A 114 -17.08 1.34 -14.80
CA TRP A 114 -17.31 1.43 -13.35
C TRP A 114 -17.43 2.89 -12.88
N ASN A 115 -16.86 3.83 -13.65
CA ASN A 115 -16.87 5.26 -13.34
C ASN A 115 -17.90 6.04 -14.19
N LYS A 116 -18.07 5.67 -15.47
CA LYS A 116 -18.93 6.39 -16.42
C LYS A 116 -20.11 5.55 -16.87
N LEU A 117 -21.29 6.16 -16.86
CA LEU A 117 -22.48 5.62 -17.51
C LEU A 117 -22.37 5.81 -19.02
N PHE A 118 -22.39 4.71 -19.78
CA PHE A 118 -22.44 4.75 -21.23
C PHE A 118 -23.88 4.84 -21.76
N PRO A 119 -24.09 5.37 -22.98
CA PRO A 119 -25.41 5.36 -23.60
C PRO A 119 -26.01 3.96 -23.67
N VAL A 120 -27.24 3.80 -23.18
CA VAL A 120 -27.96 2.53 -23.17
C VAL A 120 -28.90 2.48 -24.36
N ARG A 121 -28.70 1.49 -25.24
CA ARG A 121 -29.50 1.29 -26.45
C ARG A 121 -30.67 0.36 -26.16
N VAL A 122 -31.86 0.74 -26.60
CA VAL A 122 -33.07 -0.08 -26.48
C VAL A 122 -33.83 -0.11 -27.80
N ARG A 123 -34.22 -1.30 -28.25
CA ARG A 123 -35.02 -1.47 -29.47
C ARG A 123 -36.51 -1.38 -29.14
N THR A 124 -37.19 -0.43 -29.76
CA THR A 124 -38.64 -0.20 -29.60
C THR A 124 -39.38 -0.53 -30.90
N SER A 125 -40.72 -0.47 -30.88
CA SER A 125 -41.54 -0.57 -32.09
C SER A 125 -41.30 0.57 -33.09
N LEU A 126 -40.74 1.70 -32.64
CA LEU A 126 -40.42 2.87 -33.46
C LEU A 126 -38.94 2.89 -33.92
N GLY A 127 -38.16 1.84 -33.63
CA GLY A 127 -36.73 1.77 -33.93
C GLY A 127 -35.82 1.78 -32.70
N GLU A 128 -34.52 1.97 -32.92
CA GLU A 128 -33.53 2.10 -31.84
C GLU A 128 -33.68 3.44 -31.13
N GLN A 129 -33.77 3.40 -29.80
CA GLN A 129 -33.76 4.55 -28.92
C GLN A 129 -32.51 4.49 -28.04
N VAL A 130 -32.02 5.65 -27.61
CA VAL A 130 -30.79 5.76 -26.82
C VAL A 130 -31.06 6.60 -25.57
N ILE A 131 -30.82 6.01 -24.41
CA ILE A 131 -30.79 6.72 -23.12
C ILE A 131 -29.37 7.21 -22.92
N VAL A 132 -29.17 8.52 -22.90
CA VAL A 132 -27.86 9.16 -22.73
C VAL A 132 -27.65 9.59 -21.27
N PRO A 133 -26.42 9.54 -20.75
CA PRO A 133 -26.13 10.05 -19.41
C PRO A 133 -26.34 11.57 -19.35
N PRO A 134 -26.75 12.11 -18.19
CA PRO A 134 -26.70 13.55 -17.95
C PRO A 134 -25.26 14.07 -18.07
N SER A 135 -25.11 15.28 -18.62
CA SER A 135 -23.78 15.85 -18.94
C SER A 135 -22.88 16.07 -17.72
N GLU A 136 -23.47 16.23 -16.53
CA GLU A 136 -22.78 16.32 -15.26
C GLU A 136 -22.08 15.02 -14.88
N LEU A 137 -22.61 13.85 -15.24
CA LEU A 137 -21.95 12.56 -15.03
C LEU A 137 -20.72 12.42 -15.95
N GLU A 138 -20.78 13.00 -17.15
CA GLU A 138 -19.65 13.01 -18.08
C GLU A 138 -18.49 13.84 -17.54
N ARG A 139 -18.78 14.97 -16.87
CA ARG A 139 -17.78 15.87 -16.27
C ARG A 139 -17.35 15.51 -14.84
N CYS A 140 -18.10 14.64 -14.15
CA CYS A 140 -17.80 14.25 -12.78
C CYS A 140 -16.43 13.55 -12.67
N PRO A 141 -15.58 13.87 -11.68
CA PRO A 141 -14.31 13.17 -11.46
C PRO A 141 -14.48 11.71 -11.01
N GLY A 142 -15.67 11.33 -10.52
CA GLY A 142 -15.94 10.02 -9.91
C GLY A 142 -15.92 10.09 -8.39
N ALA A 143 -16.04 8.93 -7.75
CA ALA A 143 -15.93 8.82 -6.29
C ALA A 143 -14.46 9.00 -5.86
N PRO A 144 -14.17 9.74 -4.77
CA PRO A 144 -12.82 9.95 -4.26
C PRO A 144 -12.36 8.77 -3.38
N SER A 145 -12.42 7.56 -3.93
CA SER A 145 -12.03 6.32 -3.26
C SER A 145 -11.40 5.37 -4.27
N VAL A 146 -10.39 4.62 -3.87
CA VAL A 146 -9.80 3.58 -4.72
C VAL A 146 -10.82 2.49 -5.04
N CYS A 147 -10.62 1.82 -6.18
CA CYS A 147 -11.29 0.56 -6.51
C CYS A 147 -10.25 -0.56 -6.43
N ASP A 148 -10.16 -1.21 -5.27
CA ASP A 148 -9.25 -2.31 -5.02
C ASP A 148 -9.77 -3.61 -5.64
N ILE A 149 -8.95 -4.22 -6.50
CA ILE A 149 -9.30 -5.46 -7.21
C ILE A 149 -8.09 -6.39 -7.28
N GLN A 150 -8.38 -7.67 -7.46
CA GLN A 150 -7.37 -8.65 -7.89
C GLN A 150 -7.03 -8.42 -9.36
N LEU A 151 -6.18 -7.43 -9.64
CA LEU A 151 -5.88 -6.94 -10.98
C LEU A 151 -5.31 -8.03 -11.91
N ASN A 152 -4.66 -9.07 -11.35
CA ASN A 152 -4.22 -10.25 -12.08
C ASN A 152 -5.37 -11.05 -12.74
N GLN A 153 -6.62 -10.86 -12.30
CA GLN A 153 -7.80 -11.51 -12.87
C GLN A 153 -8.45 -10.70 -14.01
N VAL A 154 -7.93 -9.50 -14.30
CA VAL A 154 -8.37 -8.70 -15.44
C VAL A 154 -7.65 -9.22 -16.68
N SER A 155 -8.41 -9.55 -17.73
CA SER A 155 -7.83 -10.04 -18.98
C SER A 155 -7.03 -8.92 -19.65
N PRO A 156 -5.83 -9.19 -20.21
CA PRO A 156 -5.12 -8.24 -21.06
C PRO A 156 -5.94 -7.74 -22.26
N ALA A 157 -6.96 -8.47 -22.69
CA ALA A 157 -7.85 -8.03 -23.75
C ALA A 157 -8.81 -6.89 -23.32
N ASP A 158 -8.96 -6.65 -22.01
CA ASP A 158 -9.86 -5.63 -21.47
C ASP A 158 -9.21 -4.25 -21.36
N PHE A 159 -7.91 -4.11 -21.66
CA PHE A 159 -7.21 -2.84 -21.61
C PHE A 159 -6.07 -2.74 -22.63
N THR A 160 -5.74 -1.51 -23.03
CA THR A 160 -4.55 -1.19 -23.83
C THR A 160 -3.62 -0.34 -22.97
N VAL A 161 -2.39 -0.79 -22.81
CA VAL A 161 -1.35 -0.06 -22.09
C VAL A 161 -0.92 1.18 -22.88
N LEU A 162 -0.93 2.34 -22.23
CA LEU A 162 -0.57 3.63 -22.83
C LEU A 162 0.75 4.19 -22.30
N SER A 163 1.27 3.69 -21.18
CA SER A 163 2.55 4.10 -20.61
C SER A 163 3.38 2.90 -20.15
N ASP A 164 4.69 3.10 -20.03
CA ASP A 164 5.51 2.26 -19.16
C ASP A 164 5.00 2.30 -17.71
N VAL A 165 5.49 1.39 -16.88
CA VAL A 165 5.29 1.45 -15.43
C VAL A 165 6.12 2.60 -14.87
N LEU A 166 5.46 3.58 -14.28
CA LEU A 166 6.09 4.82 -13.80
C LEU A 166 6.29 4.75 -12.27
N PRO A 167 7.53 4.86 -11.76
CA PRO A 167 7.76 5.04 -10.33
C PRO A 167 7.36 6.46 -9.91
N MET A 168 6.21 6.60 -9.28
CA MET A 168 5.60 7.89 -8.97
C MET A 168 6.31 8.58 -7.81
N PHE A 169 6.40 7.90 -6.67
CA PHE A 169 7.11 8.39 -5.49
C PHE A 169 7.58 7.23 -4.62
N SER A 170 8.54 7.53 -3.75
CA SER A 170 9.05 6.58 -2.77
C SER A 170 9.02 7.19 -1.38
N VAL A 171 8.85 6.34 -0.36
CA VAL A 171 8.93 6.72 1.04
C VAL A 171 10.12 5.99 1.65
N ASP A 172 11.11 6.74 2.15
CA ASP A 172 12.23 6.19 2.90
C ASP A 172 11.85 6.12 4.37
N PHE A 173 11.67 4.90 4.88
CA PHE A 173 11.22 4.65 6.25
C PHE A 173 12.36 4.72 7.28
N SER A 174 13.62 4.74 6.83
CA SER A 174 14.80 4.92 7.70
C SER A 174 15.05 6.38 8.06
N LYS A 175 14.36 7.32 7.38
CA LYS A 175 14.45 8.76 7.59
C LYS A 175 13.12 9.34 8.04
N GLN A 176 13.13 10.59 8.52
CA GLN A 176 11.93 11.30 8.93
C GLN A 176 10.89 11.33 7.80
N VAL A 177 9.75 10.71 8.05
CA VAL A 177 8.59 10.69 7.13
C VAL A 177 7.70 11.91 7.40
N SER A 178 7.03 12.41 6.35
CA SER A 178 6.02 13.46 6.44
C SER A 178 4.65 12.93 6.00
N SER A 179 3.60 13.31 6.73
CA SER A 179 2.20 13.08 6.35
C SER A 179 1.57 14.26 5.58
N SER A 180 2.35 15.28 5.24
CA SER A 180 1.85 16.46 4.51
C SER A 180 1.44 16.10 3.09
N ALA A 181 0.42 16.78 2.57
CA ALA A 181 0.00 16.62 1.18
C ALA A 181 1.14 16.95 0.21
N ALA A 182 1.33 16.11 -0.80
CA ALA A 182 2.33 16.27 -1.84
C ALA A 182 1.78 15.87 -3.20
N CYS A 183 2.40 16.36 -4.28
CA CYS A 183 2.12 15.92 -5.64
C CYS A 183 3.42 15.59 -6.37
N HIS A 184 3.38 14.56 -7.22
CA HIS A 184 4.54 14.10 -7.99
C HIS A 184 4.18 14.04 -9.47
N SER A 185 4.96 14.73 -10.29
CA SER A 185 4.81 14.71 -11.75
C SER A 185 5.87 13.83 -12.38
N ARG A 186 5.45 13.00 -13.34
CA ARG A 186 6.32 12.13 -14.14
C ARG A 186 6.00 12.33 -15.61
N GLN A 187 7.00 12.70 -16.39
CA GLN A 187 6.90 12.76 -17.83
C GLN A 187 7.13 11.37 -18.41
N PHE A 188 6.34 10.98 -19.40
CA PHE A 188 6.50 9.73 -20.13
C PHE A 188 6.13 9.94 -21.61
N VAL A 189 6.57 9.02 -22.46
CA VAL A 189 6.17 8.97 -23.87
C VAL A 189 5.07 7.92 -24.00
N PRO A 190 3.90 8.25 -24.59
CA PRO A 190 2.86 7.25 -24.78
C PRO A 190 3.35 6.08 -25.63
N LEU A 191 3.13 4.85 -25.15
CA LEU A 191 3.49 3.62 -25.88
C LEU A 191 2.54 3.36 -27.07
N ALA A 192 1.31 3.86 -26.97
CA ALA A 192 0.29 3.75 -28.00
C ALA A 192 -0.61 4.99 -28.00
N SER A 193 -1.28 5.23 -29.14
CA SER A 193 -2.38 6.22 -29.20
C SER A 193 -3.66 5.61 -28.61
N GLY A 194 -4.40 6.39 -27.83
CA GLY A 194 -5.64 5.97 -27.19
C GLY A 194 -6.19 7.02 -26.23
N GLN A 195 -7.26 6.68 -25.54
CA GLN A 195 -7.93 7.49 -24.53
C GLN A 195 -7.33 7.21 -23.15
N ALA A 196 -6.67 8.20 -22.57
CA ALA A 196 -6.20 8.17 -21.18
C ALA A 196 -7.41 8.12 -20.22
N GLN A 197 -7.72 6.93 -19.68
CA GLN A 197 -8.92 6.70 -18.88
C GLN A 197 -8.61 6.24 -17.45
N VAL A 198 -7.84 5.17 -17.31
CA VAL A 198 -7.64 4.49 -16.02
C VAL A 198 -6.16 4.50 -15.67
N VAL A 199 -5.86 4.77 -14.41
CA VAL A 199 -4.52 4.60 -13.84
C VAL A 199 -4.55 3.36 -12.96
N LEU A 200 -3.79 2.34 -13.37
CA LEU A 200 -3.52 1.18 -12.55
C LEU A 200 -2.37 1.52 -11.60
N SER A 201 -2.46 1.12 -10.34
CA SER A 201 -1.48 1.47 -9.31
C SER A 201 -1.20 0.27 -8.41
N TRP A 202 0.04 0.18 -7.95
CA TRP A 202 0.51 -0.79 -6.96
C TRP A 202 1.81 -0.27 -6.33
N TRP A 203 2.36 -0.99 -5.37
CA TRP A 203 3.61 -0.63 -4.73
C TRP A 203 4.53 -1.83 -4.54
N ASP A 204 5.79 -1.55 -4.25
CA ASP A 204 6.72 -2.51 -3.67
C ASP A 204 7.32 -1.96 -2.38
N ILE A 205 7.91 -2.86 -1.60
CA ILE A 205 8.75 -2.54 -0.45
C ILE A 205 10.09 -3.25 -0.57
N GLU A 206 11.15 -2.49 -0.31
CA GLU A 206 12.52 -2.96 -0.20
C GLU A 206 12.83 -3.14 1.29
N MET A 207 13.18 -4.37 1.69
CA MET A 207 13.35 -4.73 3.11
C MET A 207 14.72 -4.31 3.65
N ASP A 208 15.69 -4.11 2.78
CA ASP A 208 17.08 -3.79 3.12
C ASP A 208 17.58 -2.55 2.35
N PRO A 209 18.59 -1.82 2.87
CA PRO A 209 19.12 -0.62 2.22
C PRO A 209 19.62 -0.83 0.78
N GLU A 210 20.12 -2.04 0.50
CA GLU A 210 20.66 -2.42 -0.81
C GLU A 210 19.57 -2.79 -1.83
N GLY A 211 18.31 -2.89 -1.40
CA GLY A 211 17.17 -3.25 -2.25
C GLY A 211 17.24 -4.67 -2.82
N LYS A 212 17.90 -5.61 -2.14
CA LYS A 212 18.05 -6.99 -2.61
C LYS A 212 16.84 -7.86 -2.25
N ILE A 213 16.15 -7.53 -1.17
CA ILE A 213 14.98 -8.25 -0.68
C ILE A 213 13.76 -7.37 -0.95
N LYS A 214 12.88 -7.81 -1.86
CA LYS A 214 11.71 -7.04 -2.30
C LYS A 214 10.42 -7.85 -2.20
N CYS A 215 9.35 -7.19 -1.78
CA CYS A 215 7.98 -7.66 -1.99
C CYS A 215 7.28 -6.69 -2.92
N THR A 216 6.67 -7.18 -4.00
CA THR A 216 5.99 -6.35 -5.00
C THR A 216 4.55 -6.80 -5.23
N MET A 217 3.66 -5.82 -5.38
CA MET A 217 2.25 -6.02 -5.73
C MET A 217 2.00 -5.83 -7.23
N ALA A 218 3.08 -5.78 -8.03
CA ALA A 218 2.99 -5.67 -9.47
C ALA A 218 2.16 -6.81 -10.08
N PRO A 219 1.22 -6.53 -11.00
CA PRO A 219 0.49 -7.56 -11.70
C PRO A 219 1.41 -8.33 -12.66
N PHE A 220 0.95 -9.50 -13.11
CA PHE A 220 1.77 -10.46 -13.86
C PHE A 220 2.48 -9.90 -15.10
N TRP A 221 1.86 -8.94 -15.81
CA TRP A 221 2.46 -8.36 -17.02
C TRP A 221 3.56 -7.34 -16.74
N ALA A 222 3.66 -6.86 -15.49
CA ALA A 222 4.69 -5.95 -15.02
C ALA A 222 5.83 -6.70 -14.31
N GLN A 223 5.82 -8.03 -14.33
CA GLN A 223 6.87 -8.89 -13.80
C GLN A 223 7.58 -9.66 -14.92
N THR A 224 8.80 -10.12 -14.64
CA THR A 224 9.63 -10.84 -15.62
C THR A 224 9.19 -12.29 -15.83
N ASP A 225 8.65 -12.95 -14.80
CA ASP A 225 8.18 -14.33 -14.88
C ASP A 225 6.80 -14.51 -14.20
N PRO A 226 5.71 -14.69 -14.97
CA PRO A 226 4.39 -14.94 -14.43
C PRO A 226 4.25 -16.24 -13.62
N GLN A 227 5.15 -17.22 -13.76
CA GLN A 227 5.08 -18.49 -13.01
C GLN A 227 5.53 -18.34 -11.56
N GLU A 228 6.33 -17.31 -11.27
CA GLU A 228 6.80 -16.98 -9.92
C GLU A 228 5.77 -16.15 -9.12
N LEU A 229 4.62 -15.80 -9.73
CA LEU A 229 3.53 -15.18 -8.99
C LEU A 229 2.99 -16.17 -7.95
N GLN A 230 3.13 -15.82 -6.68
CA GLN A 230 2.49 -16.55 -5.59
C GLN A 230 0.97 -16.33 -5.62
N VAL A 231 0.25 -17.16 -6.39
CA VAL A 231 -1.20 -17.20 -6.35
C VAL A 231 -1.64 -18.00 -5.12
N ARG A 232 -1.82 -17.34 -3.97
CA ARG A 232 -2.55 -17.94 -2.84
C ARG A 232 -4.04 -17.95 -3.16
N GLY A 233 -4.50 -19.00 -3.83
CA GLY A 233 -5.90 -19.13 -4.24
C GLY A 233 -6.35 -20.51 -4.70
N ARG A 234 -5.68 -21.59 -4.27
CA ARG A 234 -6.26 -22.94 -4.33
C ARG A 234 -6.66 -23.37 -2.92
N SER A 235 -7.85 -22.96 -2.51
CA SER A 235 -8.63 -23.61 -1.46
C SER A 235 -9.66 -24.52 -2.12
#